data_AF-A0A523Q027-F1
#
_entry.id   AF-A0A523Q027-F1
#
_cell.length_a   1.000
_cell.length_b   1.000
_cell.length_c   1.000
_cell.angle_alpha   90.00
_cell.angle_beta   90.00
_cell.angle_gamma   90.00
#
_symmetry.space_group_name_H-M   'P 1'
#
loop_
_entity.id
_entity.type
_entity.pdbx_description
1 polymer ?
#
loop_
_entity_poly.entity_id
_entity_poly.type
_entity_poly.pdbx_seq_one_letter_code
_entity_poly.pdbx_strand_id
1 'polypeptide(L)'
;MIKFLPLILLVFSACSQPSNDEDLTTDPSNSKKDSAELVNAKSSQASWNILKERNGNSYKYTVQTFYFGPSPKISTTITVKDGVIVQRDVSKYNYNSSNQLVVSSTITEIGTNIGKNQEGAKALTIDQLYQTCISEILTVDKVKNTITFNTDSNKMIKDCYYTLKDVADYPNIGSEISEFTWIKNSVDSENITKAKSSLESWKDLKKNNGNSYMYTVHFRSWVGSGSKTTLTIQNGVVTKREYEEYKDRSGTIVSSYSETGNQVGKNQFGADALTIDQLYDTCISSILTVNPDHNYISFSTDNSKMMRTCSYFPKNCADDCSVGVNISDFVWLKD
;
A
#
# COMPACT_ATOMS: atom_id res chain seq x y z
N MET A 1 -41.71 21.86 -24.09
CA MET A 1 -41.87 21.16 -22.81
C MET A 1 -42.36 19.75 -23.13
N ILE A 2 -41.44 18.80 -23.31
CA ILE A 2 -41.74 17.40 -23.60
C ILE A 2 -40.96 16.59 -22.56
N LYS A 3 -41.70 16.03 -21.61
CA LYS A 3 -41.19 15.15 -20.55
C LYS A 3 -40.99 13.76 -21.14
N PHE A 4 -39.76 13.24 -21.11
CA PHE A 4 -39.53 11.81 -21.27
C PHE A 4 -39.73 11.12 -19.91
N LEU A 5 -40.67 10.18 -19.87
CA LEU A 5 -40.88 9.25 -18.75
C LEU A 5 -39.88 8.07 -18.85
N PRO A 6 -39.50 7.45 -17.72
CA PRO A 6 -38.52 6.36 -17.71
C PRO A 6 -39.16 5.01 -18.04
N LEU A 7 -38.41 4.17 -18.76
CA LEU A 7 -38.81 2.81 -19.12
C LEU A 7 -38.72 1.90 -17.88
N ILE A 8 -39.86 1.38 -17.45
CA ILE A 8 -40.04 0.45 -16.33
C ILE A 8 -39.69 -0.98 -16.80
N LEU A 9 -38.90 -1.67 -15.99
CA LEU A 9 -38.58 -3.10 -16.09
C LEU A 9 -39.86 -3.94 -15.95
N LEU A 10 -40.23 -4.72 -16.97
CA LEU A 10 -41.27 -5.74 -16.88
C LEU A 10 -40.64 -7.07 -16.48
N VAL A 11 -40.97 -7.52 -15.26
CA VAL A 11 -40.73 -8.87 -14.75
C VAL A 11 -41.81 -9.78 -15.34
N PHE A 12 -41.46 -10.70 -16.22
CA PHE A 12 -42.35 -11.79 -16.61
C PHE A 12 -42.17 -12.98 -15.67
N SER A 13 -43.16 -13.14 -14.80
CA SER A 13 -43.49 -14.41 -14.16
C SER A 13 -44.24 -15.27 -15.17
N ALA A 14 -43.77 -16.49 -15.43
CA ALA A 14 -44.54 -17.50 -16.14
C ALA A 14 -44.56 -18.78 -15.32
N CYS A 15 -45.78 -19.19 -14.95
CA CYS A 15 -46.10 -20.44 -14.29
C CYS A 15 -45.86 -21.64 -15.21
N SER A 16 -45.61 -22.76 -14.53
CA SER A 16 -45.45 -24.13 -14.97
C SER A 16 -46.72 -24.76 -15.59
N GLN A 17 -46.53 -25.73 -16.49
CA GLN A 17 -47.04 -27.11 -16.42
C GLN A 17 -46.44 -27.98 -17.55
N PRO A 18 -46.42 -29.32 -17.41
CA PRO A 18 -45.38 -30.19 -17.96
C PRO A 18 -45.81 -30.96 -19.21
N SER A 19 -44.83 -31.29 -20.06
CA SER A 19 -44.93 -32.42 -20.99
C SER A 19 -43.64 -33.23 -20.91
N ASN A 20 -43.77 -34.45 -20.41
CA ASN A 20 -42.77 -35.51 -20.53
C ASN A 20 -42.61 -35.84 -22.02
N ASP A 21 -41.38 -35.89 -22.51
CA ASP A 21 -40.85 -37.12 -23.12
C ASP A 21 -39.34 -37.03 -23.39
N GLU A 22 -38.69 -38.15 -23.09
CA GLU A 22 -37.42 -38.67 -23.61
C GLU A 22 -36.08 -38.01 -23.21
N ASP A 23 -35.55 -38.55 -22.09
CA ASP A 23 -34.24 -39.21 -22.00
C ASP A 23 -33.08 -38.67 -22.86
N LEU A 24 -32.29 -37.78 -22.27
CA LEU A 24 -30.87 -37.62 -22.58
C LEU A 24 -30.09 -37.52 -21.26
N THR A 25 -29.57 -38.66 -20.85
CA THR A 25 -28.44 -38.87 -19.94
C THR A 25 -27.66 -37.59 -19.57
N THR A 26 -27.88 -37.06 -18.37
CA THR A 26 -26.99 -36.06 -17.78
C THR A 26 -25.70 -36.74 -17.33
N ASP A 27 -24.65 -36.60 -18.13
CA ASP A 27 -23.28 -36.84 -17.70
C ASP A 27 -22.90 -35.79 -16.62
N PRO A 28 -22.60 -36.19 -15.38
CA PRO A 28 -22.20 -35.27 -14.31
C PRO A 28 -20.73 -34.82 -14.41
N SER A 29 -20.03 -35.07 -15.52
CA SER A 29 -18.60 -34.75 -15.67
C SER A 29 -18.27 -33.37 -16.26
N ASN A 30 -19.24 -32.47 -16.44
CA ASN A 30 -18.93 -31.12 -16.94
C ASN A 30 -18.60 -30.13 -15.80
N SER A 31 -17.50 -30.38 -15.08
CA SER A 31 -16.83 -29.31 -14.34
C SER A 31 -16.37 -28.29 -15.38
N LYS A 32 -17.05 -27.15 -15.50
CA LYS A 32 -16.73 -26.07 -16.45
C LYS A 32 -15.22 -25.78 -16.39
N LYS A 33 -14.49 -26.24 -17.41
CA LYS A 33 -13.07 -25.91 -17.55
C LYS A 33 -12.98 -24.40 -17.78
N ASP A 34 -12.25 -23.71 -16.92
CA ASP A 34 -12.00 -22.28 -17.06
C ASP A 34 -11.48 -21.96 -18.47
N SER A 35 -11.95 -20.87 -19.04
CA SER A 35 -11.43 -20.38 -20.33
C SER A 35 -9.97 -19.95 -20.18
N ALA A 36 -9.22 -19.96 -21.30
CA ALA A 36 -7.82 -19.54 -21.29
C ALA A 36 -7.65 -18.09 -20.79
N GLU A 37 -8.59 -17.19 -21.13
CA GLU A 37 -8.59 -15.81 -20.68
C GLU A 37 -8.84 -15.71 -19.17
N LEU A 38 -9.72 -16.55 -18.61
CA LEU A 38 -9.99 -16.59 -17.18
C LEU A 38 -8.78 -17.10 -16.38
N VAL A 39 -8.08 -18.12 -16.88
CA VAL A 39 -6.84 -18.62 -16.29
C VAL A 39 -5.76 -17.52 -16.31
N ASN A 40 -5.61 -16.84 -17.44
CA ASN A 40 -4.65 -15.74 -17.60
C ASN A 40 -4.97 -14.56 -16.66
N ALA A 41 -6.24 -14.21 -16.52
CA ALA A 41 -6.67 -13.13 -15.62
C ALA A 41 -6.38 -13.45 -14.15
N LYS A 42 -6.65 -14.68 -13.70
CA LYS A 42 -6.32 -15.12 -12.33
C LYS A 42 -4.81 -15.09 -12.07
N SER A 43 -4.00 -15.52 -13.04
CA SER A 43 -2.53 -15.48 -12.95
C SER A 43 -1.98 -14.04 -12.91
N SER A 44 -2.57 -13.15 -13.73
CA SER A 44 -2.25 -11.73 -13.75
C SER A 44 -2.63 -11.05 -12.42
N GLN A 45 -3.80 -11.37 -11.86
CA GLN A 45 -4.23 -10.89 -10.54
C GLN A 45 -3.26 -11.33 -9.42
N ALA A 46 -2.75 -12.56 -9.47
CA ALA A 46 -1.72 -13.02 -8.53
C ALA A 46 -0.42 -12.21 -8.68
N SER A 47 -0.01 -11.91 -9.92
CA SER A 47 1.16 -11.07 -10.18
C SER A 47 0.97 -9.64 -9.63
N TRP A 48 -0.23 -9.07 -9.81
CA TRP A 48 -0.60 -7.79 -9.23
C TRP A 48 -0.51 -7.80 -7.69
N ASN A 49 -1.03 -8.83 -7.02
CA ASN A 49 -0.98 -8.92 -5.56
C ASN A 49 0.48 -8.93 -5.05
N ILE A 50 1.37 -9.66 -5.71
CA ILE A 50 2.80 -9.67 -5.38
C ILE A 50 3.42 -8.28 -5.57
N LEU A 51 3.10 -7.59 -6.66
CA LEU A 51 3.62 -6.24 -6.92
C LEU A 51 3.09 -5.21 -5.92
N LYS A 52 1.80 -5.30 -5.56
CA LYS A 52 1.15 -4.47 -4.54
C LYS A 52 1.77 -4.68 -3.16
N GLU A 53 2.08 -5.92 -2.77
CA GLU A 53 2.80 -6.22 -1.53
C GLU A 53 4.22 -5.62 -1.50
N ARG A 54 4.92 -5.60 -2.63
CA ARG A 54 6.30 -5.08 -2.73
C ARG A 54 6.39 -3.57 -2.78
N ASN A 55 5.47 -2.91 -3.49
CA ASN A 55 5.55 -1.47 -3.78
C ASN A 55 4.61 -0.62 -2.93
N GLY A 56 3.74 -1.25 -2.12
CA GLY A 56 2.66 -0.60 -1.42
C GLY A 56 1.38 -0.50 -2.26
N ASN A 57 0.31 0.01 -1.66
CA ASN A 57 -1.02 0.07 -2.28
C ASN A 57 -1.37 1.48 -2.79
N SER A 58 -0.36 2.22 -3.25
CA SER A 58 -0.50 3.58 -3.77
C SER A 58 0.03 3.66 -5.19
N TYR A 59 -0.80 4.14 -6.10
CA TYR A 59 -0.49 4.16 -7.53
C TYR A 59 -1.43 5.10 -8.27
N LYS A 60 -1.00 5.48 -9.46
CA LYS A 60 -1.78 6.23 -10.43
C LYS A 60 -1.84 5.42 -11.71
N TYR A 61 -3.01 5.33 -12.33
CA TYR A 61 -3.14 4.67 -13.62
C TYR A 61 -4.16 5.40 -14.51
N THR A 62 -3.94 5.35 -15.81
CA THR A 62 -4.78 6.01 -16.81
C THR A 62 -5.51 4.95 -17.64
N VAL A 63 -6.82 5.08 -17.75
CA VAL A 63 -7.66 4.31 -18.67
C VAL A 63 -7.98 5.17 -19.89
N GLN A 64 -7.85 4.59 -21.08
CA GLN A 64 -8.35 5.20 -22.31
C GLN A 64 -9.65 4.53 -22.73
N THR A 65 -10.68 5.33 -23.00
CA THR A 65 -11.91 4.83 -23.64
C THR A 65 -11.87 5.21 -25.12
N PHE A 66 -11.81 4.20 -25.98
CA PHE A 66 -11.84 4.36 -27.42
C PHE A 66 -13.29 4.35 -27.91
N TYR A 67 -13.74 5.48 -28.44
CA TYR A 67 -14.91 5.50 -29.32
C TYR A 67 -14.39 5.43 -30.76
N PHE A 68 -14.86 4.47 -31.55
CA PHE A 68 -14.61 4.50 -33.00
C PHE A 68 -15.35 5.70 -33.61
N GLY A 69 -14.64 6.50 -34.43
CA GLY A 69 -15.16 7.70 -35.10
C GLY A 69 -14.46 9.01 -34.68
N PRO A 70 -14.90 10.18 -35.19
CA PRO A 70 -14.35 11.50 -34.85
C PRO A 70 -14.68 11.96 -33.42
N SER A 71 -15.16 11.04 -32.58
CA SER A 71 -15.55 11.29 -31.20
C SER A 71 -14.35 11.73 -30.36
N PRO A 72 -14.57 12.61 -29.37
CA PRO A 72 -13.51 13.04 -28.47
C PRO A 72 -12.89 11.82 -27.78
N LYS A 73 -11.56 11.72 -27.81
CA LYS A 73 -10.86 10.74 -26.98
C LYS A 73 -11.05 11.15 -25.52
N ILE A 74 -11.34 10.19 -24.66
CA ILE A 74 -11.46 10.44 -23.22
C ILE A 74 -10.42 9.57 -22.52
N SER A 75 -9.63 10.21 -21.66
CA SER A 75 -8.78 9.52 -20.70
C SER A 75 -9.32 9.75 -19.30
N THR A 76 -9.15 8.75 -18.44
CA THR A 76 -9.49 8.87 -17.02
C THR A 76 -8.32 8.36 -16.20
N THR A 77 -7.74 9.24 -15.41
CA THR A 77 -6.65 8.91 -14.53
C THR A 77 -7.14 8.79 -13.09
N ILE A 78 -6.89 7.64 -12.48
CA ILE A 78 -7.27 7.34 -11.11
C ILE A 78 -6.02 7.35 -10.24
N THR A 79 -6.10 8.07 -9.12
CA THR A 79 -5.06 8.12 -8.09
C THR A 79 -5.56 7.37 -6.87
N VAL A 80 -4.84 6.32 -6.49
CA VAL A 80 -5.10 5.48 -5.32
C VAL A 80 -3.99 5.73 -4.29
N LYS A 81 -4.37 6.00 -3.05
CA LYS A 81 -3.45 6.06 -1.90
C LYS A 81 -3.91 5.08 -0.83
N ASP A 82 -3.02 4.18 -0.44
CA ASP A 82 -3.25 3.15 0.59
C ASP A 82 -4.53 2.33 0.32
N GLY A 83 -4.77 2.00 -0.95
CA GLY A 83 -5.96 1.26 -1.39
C GLY A 83 -7.24 2.08 -1.52
N VAL A 84 -7.21 3.37 -1.21
CA VAL A 84 -8.36 4.28 -1.32
C VAL A 84 -8.20 5.19 -2.54
N ILE A 85 -9.25 5.31 -3.35
CA ILE A 85 -9.26 6.28 -4.45
C ILE A 85 -9.37 7.67 -3.85
N VAL A 86 -8.37 8.52 -4.09
CA VAL A 86 -8.31 9.89 -3.56
C VAL A 86 -8.58 10.97 -4.60
N GLN A 87 -8.41 10.64 -5.88
CA GLN A 87 -8.63 11.56 -6.99
C GLN A 87 -8.94 10.79 -8.28
N ARG A 88 -9.86 11.35 -9.08
CA ARG A 88 -10.18 10.92 -10.45
C ARG A 88 -10.13 12.14 -11.37
N ASP A 89 -9.28 12.09 -12.37
CA ASP A 89 -9.15 13.14 -13.39
C ASP A 89 -9.67 12.62 -14.73
N VAL A 90 -10.66 13.29 -15.32
CA VAL A 90 -11.19 12.98 -16.64
C VAL A 90 -10.74 14.04 -17.60
N SER A 91 -10.03 13.66 -18.67
CA SER A 91 -9.61 14.58 -19.73
C SER A 91 -10.25 14.18 -21.05
N LYS A 92 -10.87 15.16 -21.71
CA LYS A 92 -11.38 15.02 -23.08
C LYS A 92 -10.42 15.69 -24.04
N TYR A 93 -10.28 15.10 -25.22
CA TYR A 93 -9.41 15.60 -26.27
C TYR A 93 -10.18 15.74 -27.57
N ASN A 94 -9.91 16.83 -28.28
CA ASN A 94 -10.39 17.09 -29.63
C ASN A 94 -9.21 17.25 -30.58
N TYR A 95 -9.44 17.02 -31.88
CA TYR A 95 -8.48 17.36 -32.91
C TYR A 95 -8.57 18.86 -33.22
N ASN A 96 -7.44 19.56 -33.20
CA ASN A 96 -7.37 20.94 -33.68
C ASN A 96 -7.31 21.01 -35.21
N SER A 97 -7.27 22.23 -35.77
CA SER A 97 -7.16 22.47 -37.23
C SER A 97 -5.91 21.86 -37.88
N SER A 98 -4.89 21.53 -37.08
CA SER A 98 -3.64 20.89 -37.50
C SER A 98 -3.67 19.37 -37.29
N ASN A 99 -4.84 18.78 -37.01
CA ASN A 99 -5.05 17.37 -36.73
C ASN A 99 -4.23 16.84 -35.52
N GLN A 100 -3.92 17.70 -34.56
CA GLN A 100 -3.29 17.33 -33.30
C GLN A 100 -4.34 17.18 -32.19
N LEU A 101 -4.16 16.15 -31.35
CA LEU A 101 -4.97 15.96 -30.17
C LEU A 101 -4.66 17.05 -29.13
N VAL A 102 -5.64 17.83 -28.73
CA VAL A 102 -5.53 18.85 -27.69
C VAL A 102 -6.59 18.63 -26.62
N VAL A 103 -6.23 18.86 -25.36
CA VAL A 103 -7.19 18.78 -24.25
C VAL A 103 -8.25 19.84 -24.44
N SER A 104 -9.51 19.43 -24.55
CA SER A 104 -10.66 20.32 -24.70
C SER A 104 -11.35 20.62 -23.36
N SER A 105 -11.31 19.68 -22.41
CA SER A 105 -11.81 19.89 -21.05
C SER A 105 -11.19 18.90 -20.07
N THR A 106 -11.06 19.32 -18.82
CA THR A 106 -10.63 18.45 -17.70
C THR A 106 -11.60 18.60 -16.53
N ILE A 107 -11.94 17.48 -15.90
CA ILE A 107 -12.74 17.39 -14.68
C ILE A 107 -11.89 16.67 -13.63
N THR A 108 -11.69 17.30 -12.48
CA THR A 108 -11.02 16.68 -11.33
C THR A 108 -12.05 16.44 -10.23
N GLU A 109 -12.15 15.19 -9.79
CA GLU A 109 -13.01 14.77 -8.69
C GLU A 109 -12.15 14.35 -7.50
N ILE A 110 -12.45 14.91 -6.32
CA ILE A 110 -11.80 14.59 -5.05
C ILE A 110 -12.84 14.42 -3.94
N GLY A 111 -12.48 13.71 -2.87
CA GLY A 111 -13.34 13.50 -1.71
C GLY A 111 -14.70 12.91 -2.07
N THR A 112 -15.78 13.52 -1.59
CA THR A 112 -17.16 13.04 -1.82
C THR A 112 -17.64 13.21 -3.26
N ASN A 113 -16.87 13.83 -4.15
CA ASN A 113 -17.25 14.01 -5.56
C ASN A 113 -16.74 12.92 -6.48
N ILE A 114 -15.86 12.03 -6.01
CA ILE A 114 -15.29 10.94 -6.80
C ILE A 114 -16.41 10.05 -7.36
N GLY A 115 -16.42 9.88 -8.69
CA GLY A 115 -17.36 8.99 -9.39
C GLY A 115 -18.75 9.55 -9.63
N LYS A 116 -19.03 10.82 -9.29
CA LYS A 116 -20.34 11.43 -9.55
C LYS A 116 -20.52 11.79 -11.03
N ASN A 117 -19.44 12.15 -11.71
CA ASN A 117 -19.45 12.46 -13.13
C ASN A 117 -19.53 11.18 -13.97
N GLN A 118 -20.48 11.15 -14.91
CA GLN A 118 -20.76 10.01 -15.79
C GLN A 118 -19.78 9.91 -16.98
N GLU A 119 -18.96 10.93 -17.21
CA GLU A 119 -17.96 10.94 -18.27
C GLU A 119 -16.70 10.20 -17.83
N GLY A 120 -16.06 9.51 -18.78
CA GLY A 120 -14.84 8.74 -18.53
C GLY A 120 -15.08 7.39 -17.85
N ALA A 121 -13.99 6.71 -17.50
CA ALA A 121 -14.05 5.39 -16.88
C ALA A 121 -14.51 5.47 -15.42
N LYS A 122 -15.17 4.41 -14.91
CA LYS A 122 -15.57 4.32 -13.51
C LYS A 122 -14.36 4.48 -12.57
N ALA A 123 -14.57 5.10 -11.42
CA ALA A 123 -13.56 5.20 -10.35
C ALA A 123 -13.39 3.84 -9.67
N LEU A 124 -12.45 3.03 -10.16
CA LEU A 124 -12.15 1.70 -9.62
C LEU A 124 -10.69 1.64 -9.14
N THR A 125 -10.40 0.77 -8.18
CA THR A 125 -9.02 0.33 -7.92
C THR A 125 -8.62 -0.74 -8.93
N ILE A 126 -7.32 -1.07 -9.04
CA ILE A 126 -6.88 -2.20 -9.88
C ILE A 126 -7.48 -3.52 -9.36
N ASP A 127 -7.63 -3.68 -8.05
CA ASP A 127 -8.33 -4.84 -7.47
C ASP A 127 -9.77 -4.94 -7.98
N GLN A 128 -10.51 -3.83 -7.95
CA GLN A 128 -11.88 -3.77 -8.47
C GLN A 128 -11.95 -3.96 -9.99
N LEU A 129 -10.94 -3.51 -10.74
CA LEU A 129 -10.84 -3.77 -12.18
C LEU A 129 -10.66 -5.27 -12.47
N TYR A 130 -9.81 -5.97 -11.73
CA TYR A 130 -9.71 -7.43 -11.84
C TYR A 130 -11.04 -8.12 -11.50
N GLN A 131 -11.71 -7.70 -10.43
CA GLN A 131 -13.01 -8.26 -10.07
C GLN A 131 -14.05 -8.05 -11.18
N THR A 132 -14.14 -6.84 -11.71
CA THR A 132 -15.04 -6.49 -12.83
C THR A 132 -14.70 -7.33 -14.06
N CYS A 133 -13.42 -7.42 -14.41
CA CYS A 133 -12.96 -8.22 -15.54
C CYS A 133 -13.38 -9.70 -15.40
N ILE A 134 -13.06 -10.33 -14.27
CA ILE A 134 -13.29 -11.75 -14.03
C ILE A 134 -14.77 -12.09 -13.93
N SER A 135 -15.56 -11.26 -13.26
CA SER A 135 -16.96 -11.56 -12.92
C SER A 135 -18.00 -11.03 -13.90
N GLU A 136 -17.67 -9.97 -14.66
CA GLU A 136 -18.62 -9.32 -15.58
C GLU A 136 -18.20 -9.46 -17.05
N ILE A 137 -16.91 -9.30 -17.35
CA ILE A 137 -16.41 -9.27 -18.75
C ILE A 137 -16.11 -10.66 -19.27
N LEU A 138 -15.36 -11.48 -18.52
CA LEU A 138 -14.94 -12.81 -18.99
C LEU A 138 -16.06 -13.86 -18.98
N THR A 139 -17.21 -13.52 -18.42
CA THR A 139 -18.39 -14.39 -18.31
C THR A 139 -19.44 -14.13 -19.39
N VAL A 140 -19.25 -13.14 -20.27
CA VAL A 140 -20.22 -12.85 -21.33
C VAL A 140 -20.28 -13.96 -22.38
N ASP A 141 -21.39 -14.03 -23.11
CA ASP A 141 -21.61 -15.02 -24.15
C ASP A 141 -20.60 -14.87 -25.31
N LYS A 142 -19.66 -15.82 -25.40
CA LYS A 142 -18.62 -15.87 -26.45
C LYS A 142 -19.15 -16.14 -27.86
N VAL A 143 -20.40 -16.60 -28.00
CA VAL A 143 -21.03 -16.74 -29.33
C VAL A 143 -21.23 -15.34 -29.92
N LYS A 144 -21.80 -14.43 -29.12
CA LYS A 144 -22.16 -13.05 -29.52
C LYS A 144 -21.02 -12.05 -29.38
N ASN A 145 -20.01 -12.39 -28.60
CA ASN A 145 -18.93 -11.47 -28.24
C ASN A 145 -17.55 -12.06 -28.49
N THR A 146 -16.61 -11.20 -28.83
CA THR A 146 -15.17 -11.51 -28.79
C THR A 146 -14.61 -10.96 -27.49
N ILE A 147 -13.93 -11.80 -26.71
CA ILE A 147 -13.37 -11.41 -25.41
C ILE A 147 -11.86 -11.23 -25.57
N THR A 148 -11.32 -10.16 -25.00
CA THR A 148 -9.90 -9.85 -25.00
C THR A 148 -9.40 -9.69 -23.56
N PHE A 149 -8.32 -10.40 -23.23
CA PHE A 149 -7.55 -10.18 -22.01
C PHE A 149 -6.06 -10.17 -22.34
N ASN A 150 -5.40 -9.04 -22.09
CA ASN A 150 -3.96 -8.89 -22.29
C ASN A 150 -3.29 -8.36 -21.03
N THR A 151 -2.00 -8.68 -20.88
CA THR A 151 -1.16 -8.14 -19.81
C THR A 151 -0.09 -7.19 -20.34
N ASP A 152 0.39 -6.31 -19.48
CA ASP A 152 1.57 -5.48 -19.73
C ASP A 152 2.88 -6.29 -19.54
N SER A 153 4.01 -5.61 -19.64
CA SER A 153 5.33 -6.20 -19.41
C SER A 153 5.57 -6.67 -17.96
N ASN A 154 4.81 -6.14 -17.01
CA ASN A 154 4.83 -6.56 -15.60
C ASN A 154 3.82 -7.68 -15.30
N LYS A 155 3.17 -8.23 -16.32
CA LYS A 155 2.10 -9.25 -16.20
C LYS A 155 0.86 -8.75 -15.45
N MET A 156 0.68 -7.43 -15.36
CA MET A 156 -0.56 -6.82 -14.86
C MET A 156 -1.58 -6.70 -15.98
N ILE A 157 -2.86 -6.65 -15.63
CA ILE A 157 -3.95 -6.36 -16.56
C ILE A 157 -3.62 -5.09 -17.36
N LYS A 158 -3.61 -5.23 -18.68
CA LYS A 158 -3.50 -4.12 -19.62
C LYS A 158 -4.85 -3.88 -20.26
N ASP A 159 -5.42 -4.94 -20.82
CA ASP A 159 -6.70 -4.89 -21.51
C ASP A 159 -7.64 -5.94 -20.90
N CYS A 160 -8.87 -5.55 -20.61
CA CYS A 160 -9.96 -6.49 -20.41
C CYS A 160 -11.26 -5.89 -20.91
N TYR A 161 -11.73 -6.40 -22.04
CA TYR A 161 -12.96 -5.95 -22.67
C TYR A 161 -13.58 -7.07 -23.52
N TYR A 162 -14.84 -6.87 -23.89
CA TYR A 162 -15.46 -7.63 -24.96
C TYR A 162 -15.97 -6.72 -26.07
N THR A 163 -16.08 -7.27 -27.27
CA THR A 163 -16.58 -6.58 -28.46
C THR A 163 -17.78 -7.34 -29.00
N LEU A 164 -18.88 -6.64 -29.28
CA LEU A 164 -20.09 -7.22 -29.88
C LEU A 164 -19.82 -7.58 -31.35
N LYS A 165 -20.07 -8.83 -31.75
CA LYS A 165 -19.78 -9.28 -33.13
C LYS A 165 -20.76 -8.73 -34.18
N ASP A 166 -22.01 -8.46 -33.78
CA ASP A 166 -23.11 -8.12 -34.69
C ASP A 166 -23.51 -6.64 -34.66
N VAL A 167 -22.64 -5.76 -34.12
CA VAL A 167 -22.91 -4.32 -34.03
C VAL A 167 -21.90 -3.56 -34.87
N ALA A 168 -22.40 -2.76 -35.82
CA ALA A 168 -21.58 -1.83 -36.60
C ALA A 168 -20.81 -0.88 -35.67
N ASP A 169 -19.55 -0.59 -36.00
CA ASP A 169 -18.62 0.24 -35.21
C ASP A 169 -18.08 -0.37 -33.91
N TYR A 170 -18.32 -1.66 -33.64
CA TYR A 170 -17.62 -2.53 -32.68
C TYR A 170 -17.18 -1.86 -31.36
N PRO A 171 -18.11 -1.46 -30.48
CA PRO A 171 -17.73 -0.84 -29.21
C PRO A 171 -17.01 -1.85 -28.33
N ASN A 172 -15.80 -1.50 -27.88
CA ASN A 172 -15.09 -2.25 -26.85
C ASN A 172 -15.69 -1.88 -25.47
N ILE A 173 -16.29 -2.86 -24.81
CA ILE A 173 -16.89 -2.69 -23.48
C ILE A 173 -15.93 -3.27 -22.45
N GLY A 174 -15.25 -2.40 -21.71
CA GLY A 174 -14.27 -2.79 -20.70
C GLY A 174 -13.26 -1.69 -20.40
N SER A 175 -12.01 -2.06 -20.16
CA SER A 175 -10.94 -1.12 -19.79
C SER A 175 -9.62 -1.48 -20.47
N GLU A 176 -8.93 -0.45 -20.96
CA GLU A 176 -7.53 -0.48 -21.40
C GLU A 176 -6.72 0.49 -20.54
N ILE A 177 -5.74 -0.04 -19.82
CA ILE A 177 -4.78 0.74 -19.04
C ILE A 177 -3.66 1.17 -19.96
N SER A 178 -3.60 2.48 -20.25
CA SER A 178 -2.58 3.05 -21.12
C SER A 178 -1.32 3.46 -20.36
N GLU A 179 -1.45 3.79 -19.08
CA GLU A 179 -0.35 4.25 -18.23
C GLU A 179 -0.53 3.73 -16.81
N PHE A 180 0.58 3.38 -16.18
CA PHE A 180 0.62 3.00 -14.77
C PHE A 180 1.89 3.57 -14.14
N THR A 181 1.77 4.08 -12.93
CA THR A 181 2.91 4.56 -12.15
C THR A 181 2.67 4.29 -10.68
N TRP A 182 3.63 3.66 -10.03
CA TRP A 182 3.64 3.58 -8.57
C TRP A 182 3.74 4.99 -8.00
N ILE A 183 2.77 5.37 -7.17
CA ILE A 183 2.97 6.48 -6.25
C ILE A 183 3.77 5.82 -5.17
N LYS A 184 5.07 6.06 -5.15
CA LYS A 184 5.90 5.57 -4.04
C LYS A 184 5.21 6.05 -2.78
N ASN A 185 4.59 5.13 -2.05
CA ASN A 185 4.42 5.31 -0.63
C ASN A 185 5.83 5.54 -0.16
N SER A 186 6.02 6.75 0.30
CA SER A 186 7.25 7.29 0.80
C SER A 186 7.55 6.48 2.08
N VAL A 187 7.96 5.24 1.92
CA VAL A 187 8.25 4.29 2.99
C VAL A 187 9.59 3.74 2.63
N ASP A 188 10.54 3.85 3.56
CA ASP A 188 11.93 3.47 3.34
C ASP A 188 12.05 1.94 3.33
N SER A 189 11.67 1.34 2.19
CA SER A 189 11.58 -0.11 2.02
C SER A 189 12.92 -0.82 2.24
N GLU A 190 14.03 -0.12 1.97
CA GLU A 190 15.37 -0.60 2.26
C GLU A 190 15.62 -0.70 3.76
N ASN A 191 15.39 0.39 4.51
CA ASN A 191 15.59 0.39 5.95
C ASN A 191 14.61 -0.55 6.68
N ILE A 192 13.37 -0.69 6.21
CA ILE A 192 12.44 -1.70 6.75
C ILE A 192 12.97 -3.12 6.54
N THR A 193 13.52 -3.42 5.36
CA THR A 193 14.10 -4.73 5.08
C THR A 193 15.31 -5.01 5.98
N LYS A 194 16.19 -4.03 6.18
CA LYS A 194 17.31 -4.12 7.12
C LYS A 194 16.84 -4.32 8.56
N ALA A 195 15.82 -3.59 9.00
CA ALA A 195 15.24 -3.71 10.33
C ALA A 195 14.65 -5.09 10.60
N LYS A 196 13.93 -5.66 9.63
CA LYS A 196 13.41 -7.04 9.73
C LYS A 196 14.52 -8.07 9.83
N SER A 197 15.58 -7.94 9.02
CA SER A 197 16.75 -8.84 9.10
C SER A 197 17.48 -8.73 10.45
N SER A 198 17.60 -7.52 10.97
CA SER A 198 18.17 -7.26 12.30
C SER A 198 17.30 -7.83 13.42
N LEU A 199 15.97 -7.74 13.32
CA LEU A 199 15.03 -8.33 14.27
C LEU A 199 15.18 -9.85 14.35
N GLU A 200 15.38 -10.54 13.23
CA GLU A 200 15.66 -11.98 13.25
C GLU A 200 17.01 -12.28 13.93
N SER A 201 18.04 -11.48 13.68
CA SER A 201 19.33 -11.61 14.38
C SER A 201 19.18 -11.40 15.89
N TRP A 202 18.36 -10.43 16.31
CA TRP A 202 18.03 -10.21 17.72
C TRP A 202 17.32 -11.40 18.36
N LYS A 203 16.32 -11.99 17.68
CA LYS A 203 15.61 -13.18 18.18
C LYS A 203 16.56 -14.36 18.40
N ASP A 204 17.51 -14.57 17.49
CA ASP A 204 18.53 -15.61 17.62
C ASP A 204 19.47 -15.35 18.80
N LEU A 205 19.95 -14.11 18.96
CA LEU A 205 20.80 -13.73 20.08
C LEU A 205 20.09 -13.91 21.42
N LYS A 206 18.84 -13.47 21.53
CA LYS A 206 17.98 -13.64 22.71
C LYS A 206 17.73 -15.11 23.03
N LYS A 207 17.52 -15.96 22.02
CA LYS A 207 17.40 -17.41 22.21
C LYS A 207 18.67 -18.03 22.81
N ASN A 208 19.85 -17.55 22.41
CA ASN A 208 21.13 -18.12 22.81
C ASN A 208 21.66 -17.58 24.15
N ASN A 209 21.31 -16.37 24.54
CA ASN A 209 21.86 -15.71 25.73
C ASN A 209 20.82 -15.51 26.85
N GLY A 210 19.56 -15.83 26.61
CA GLY A 210 18.46 -15.56 27.54
C GLY A 210 17.82 -14.19 27.29
N ASN A 211 16.96 -13.78 28.23
CA ASN A 211 16.14 -12.57 28.09
C ASN A 211 16.42 -11.53 29.18
N SER A 212 17.65 -11.55 29.70
CA SER A 212 18.14 -10.63 30.72
C SER A 212 19.33 -9.86 30.16
N TYR A 213 19.25 -8.53 30.12
CA TYR A 213 20.25 -7.68 29.50
C TYR A 213 20.16 -6.24 30.01
N MET A 214 21.19 -5.46 29.75
CA MET A 214 21.20 -4.01 29.89
C MET A 214 21.49 -3.36 28.55
N TYR A 215 20.85 -2.23 28.28
CA TYR A 215 21.22 -1.40 27.14
C TYR A 215 21.12 0.08 27.49
N THR A 216 21.90 0.90 26.77
CA THR A 216 21.94 2.35 26.97
C THR A 216 21.48 3.06 25.70
N VAL A 217 20.49 3.93 25.85
CA VAL A 217 20.09 4.89 24.82
C VAL A 217 20.81 6.21 25.07
N HIS A 218 21.38 6.78 24.02
CA HIS A 218 22.12 8.01 24.09
C HIS A 218 21.50 9.10 23.20
N PHE A 219 21.33 10.28 23.76
CA PHE A 219 20.96 11.51 23.04
C PHE A 219 22.08 12.53 23.19
N ARG A 220 22.41 13.21 22.10
CA ARG A 220 23.39 14.30 22.11
C ARG A 220 22.91 15.44 21.22
N SER A 221 22.89 16.63 21.79
CA SER A 221 22.63 17.86 21.07
C SER A 221 23.88 18.33 20.31
N TRP A 222 23.66 19.09 19.24
CA TRP A 222 24.73 19.77 18.51
C TRP A 222 25.58 20.68 19.40
N VAL A 223 24.97 21.41 20.35
CA VAL A 223 25.69 22.31 21.29
C VAL A 223 26.51 21.57 22.34
N GLY A 224 26.40 20.24 22.39
CA GLY A 224 27.28 19.36 23.16
C GLY A 224 26.68 18.85 24.48
N SER A 225 25.54 19.36 24.91
CA SER A 225 24.74 18.72 25.97
C SER A 225 24.18 17.37 25.49
N GLY A 226 23.75 16.54 26.42
CA GLY A 226 23.18 15.24 26.08
C GLY A 226 22.66 14.51 27.29
N SER A 227 22.14 13.31 27.06
CA SER A 227 21.71 12.42 28.13
C SER A 227 21.92 10.97 27.75
N LYS A 228 22.09 10.12 28.75
CA LYS A 228 22.02 8.67 28.58
C LYS A 228 20.91 8.10 29.46
N THR A 229 20.23 7.08 28.96
CA THR A 229 19.28 6.28 29.72
C THR A 229 19.69 4.82 29.63
N THR A 230 20.06 4.22 30.76
CA THR A 230 20.39 2.79 30.84
C THR A 230 19.20 2.03 31.39
N LEU A 231 18.77 0.99 30.68
CA LEU A 231 17.65 0.14 31.06
C LEU A 231 18.17 -1.25 31.42
N THR A 232 17.69 -1.78 32.53
CA THR A 232 17.93 -3.18 32.94
C THR A 232 16.68 -3.99 32.71
N ILE A 233 16.83 -5.06 31.95
CA ILE A 233 15.77 -6.01 31.61
C ILE A 233 16.13 -7.32 32.28
N GLN A 234 15.21 -7.88 33.05
CA GLN A 234 15.33 -9.21 33.64
C GLN A 234 14.15 -10.06 33.18
N ASN A 235 14.44 -11.21 32.60
CA ASN A 235 13.42 -12.14 32.08
C ASN A 235 12.38 -11.46 31.16
N GLY A 236 12.83 -10.50 30.34
CA GLY A 236 11.97 -9.76 29.40
C GLY A 236 11.16 -8.63 30.00
N VAL A 237 11.37 -8.29 31.27
CA VAL A 237 10.68 -7.18 31.95
C VAL A 237 11.69 -6.08 32.28
N VAL A 238 11.37 -4.82 32.00
CA VAL A 238 12.20 -3.69 32.44
C VAL A 238 12.08 -3.55 33.96
N THR A 239 13.17 -3.77 34.68
CA THR A 239 13.21 -3.73 36.16
C THR A 239 13.90 -2.51 36.72
N LYS A 240 14.75 -1.86 35.93
CA LYS A 240 15.46 -0.63 36.31
C LYS A 240 15.61 0.32 35.13
N ARG A 241 15.52 1.62 35.39
CA ARG A 241 15.84 2.71 34.45
C ARG A 241 16.73 3.72 35.16
N GLU A 242 17.87 4.03 34.57
CA GLU A 242 18.82 5.00 35.10
C GLU A 242 19.04 6.10 34.06
N TYR A 243 19.02 7.34 34.51
CA TYR A 243 19.17 8.50 33.65
C TYR A 243 20.30 9.39 34.15
N GLU A 244 21.09 9.92 33.23
CA GLU A 244 22.06 10.98 33.48
C GLU A 244 21.99 12.01 32.36
N GLU A 245 22.02 13.29 32.73
CA GLU A 245 22.09 14.44 31.83
C GLU A 245 23.43 15.15 31.98
N TYR A 246 24.03 15.52 30.86
CA TYR A 246 25.31 16.23 30.79
C TYR A 246 25.13 17.60 30.15
N LYS A 247 25.75 18.61 30.75
CA LYS A 247 25.66 20.00 30.27
C LYS A 247 26.45 20.26 28.99
N ASP A 248 27.56 19.58 28.81
CA ASP A 248 28.50 19.82 27.71
C ASP A 248 29.38 18.59 27.43
N ARG A 249 30.32 18.76 26.50
CA ARG A 249 31.22 17.69 26.03
C ARG A 249 32.23 17.22 27.09
N SER A 250 32.36 17.90 28.22
CA SER A 250 33.20 17.45 29.34
C SER A 250 32.59 16.26 30.09
N GLY A 251 31.29 16.01 29.92
CA GLY A 251 30.57 14.95 30.65
C GLY A 251 30.18 15.36 32.07
N THR A 252 30.15 16.66 32.39
CA THR A 252 29.67 17.13 33.70
C THR A 252 28.19 16.83 33.86
N ILE A 253 27.87 15.91 34.79
CA ILE A 253 26.50 15.52 35.11
C ILE A 253 25.80 16.67 35.83
N VAL A 254 24.62 17.05 35.35
CA VAL A 254 23.79 18.11 35.95
C VAL A 254 22.47 17.59 36.52
N SER A 255 22.03 16.41 36.08
CA SER A 255 20.83 15.75 36.58
C SER A 255 20.99 14.23 36.46
N SER A 256 20.46 13.48 37.42
CA SER A 256 20.38 12.03 37.33
C SER A 256 19.25 11.49 38.21
N TYR A 257 18.73 10.32 37.83
CA TYR A 257 17.78 9.57 38.65
C TYR A 257 17.90 8.06 38.42
N SER A 258 17.32 7.29 39.34
CA SER A 258 17.16 5.84 39.20
C SER A 258 15.74 5.43 39.54
N GLU A 259 15.13 4.63 38.69
CA GLU A 259 13.80 4.04 38.88
C GLU A 259 13.92 2.52 38.99
N THR A 260 13.23 1.93 39.95
CA THR A 260 13.13 0.48 40.15
C THR A 260 11.70 0.07 40.47
N GLY A 261 11.37 -1.19 40.20
CA GLY A 261 10.07 -1.76 40.53
C GLY A 261 8.91 -0.96 39.93
N ASN A 262 7.97 -0.53 40.77
CA ASN A 262 6.78 0.19 40.33
C ASN A 262 7.03 1.67 39.95
N GLN A 263 8.27 2.16 40.02
CA GLN A 263 8.62 3.52 39.59
C GLN A 263 9.13 3.58 38.15
N VAL A 264 9.47 2.43 37.54
CA VAL A 264 9.99 2.36 36.18
C VAL A 264 9.02 3.00 35.20
N GLY A 265 9.50 3.98 34.43
CA GLY A 265 8.74 4.68 33.40
C GLY A 265 7.96 5.91 33.88
N LYS A 266 8.13 6.36 35.13
CA LYS A 266 7.35 7.50 35.67
C LYS A 266 7.98 8.87 35.42
N ASN A 267 9.30 8.95 35.28
CA ASN A 267 9.98 10.18 34.92
C ASN A 267 9.77 10.51 33.45
N GLN A 268 9.59 11.81 33.19
CA GLN A 268 9.38 12.37 31.85
C GLN A 268 10.69 12.53 31.06
N PHE A 269 11.84 12.51 31.72
CA PHE A 269 13.15 12.72 31.08
C PHE A 269 13.84 11.41 30.73
N GLY A 270 14.54 11.36 29.59
CA GLY A 270 15.25 10.18 29.11
C GLY A 270 14.39 9.27 28.22
N ALA A 271 14.97 8.16 27.78
CA ALA A 271 14.30 7.22 26.88
C ALA A 271 13.20 6.42 27.56
N ASP A 272 12.11 6.13 26.85
CA ASP A 272 11.01 5.31 27.35
C ASP A 272 11.48 3.94 27.86
N ALA A 273 10.80 3.42 28.89
CA ALA A 273 11.12 2.14 29.53
C ALA A 273 10.64 0.95 28.68
N LEU A 274 11.26 0.77 27.51
CA LEU A 274 10.94 -0.26 26.53
C LEU A 274 11.94 -1.42 26.58
N THR A 275 11.54 -2.58 26.08
CA THR A 275 12.46 -3.68 25.74
C THR A 275 12.99 -3.51 24.31
N ILE A 276 14.06 -4.22 23.93
CA ILE A 276 14.54 -4.22 22.53
C ILE A 276 13.46 -4.70 21.56
N ASP A 277 12.63 -5.68 21.95
CA ASP A 277 11.49 -6.15 21.13
C ASP A 277 10.51 -5.00 20.84
N GLN A 278 10.13 -4.23 21.88
CA GLN A 278 9.24 -3.08 21.74
C GLN A 278 9.88 -1.94 20.93
N LEU A 279 11.20 -1.76 21.02
CA LEU A 279 11.91 -0.81 20.17
C LEU A 279 11.85 -1.22 18.70
N TYR A 280 12.00 -2.50 18.37
CA TYR A 280 11.82 -2.98 16.98
C TYR A 280 10.40 -2.77 16.49
N ASP A 281 9.39 -3.08 17.31
CA ASP A 281 7.98 -2.85 16.97
C ASP A 281 7.72 -1.38 16.65
N THR A 282 8.21 -0.47 17.51
CA THR A 282 8.11 0.99 17.30
C THR A 282 8.86 1.44 16.06
N CYS A 283 10.09 0.94 15.87
CA CYS A 283 10.94 1.26 14.74
C CYS A 283 10.24 0.92 13.41
N ILE A 284 9.74 -0.31 13.26
CA ILE A 284 9.17 -0.82 12.01
C ILE A 284 7.79 -0.21 11.75
N SER A 285 6.95 -0.06 12.78
CA SER A 285 5.56 0.39 12.60
C SER A 285 5.42 1.91 12.48
N SER A 286 6.29 2.68 13.14
CA SER A 286 6.09 4.12 13.36
C SER A 286 7.25 4.98 12.86
N ILE A 287 8.50 4.57 13.06
CA ILE A 287 9.67 5.39 12.70
C ILE A 287 10.02 5.23 11.21
N LEU A 288 10.08 4.01 10.69
CA LEU A 288 10.48 3.75 9.30
C LEU A 288 9.35 3.93 8.28
N THR A 289 8.14 4.21 8.76
CA THR A 289 6.94 4.44 7.94
C THR A 289 6.62 5.92 7.74
N VAL A 290 7.39 6.83 8.35
CA VAL A 290 7.24 8.27 8.11
C VAL A 290 7.61 8.64 6.67
N ASN A 291 7.12 9.79 6.20
CA ASN A 291 7.34 10.21 4.82
C ASN A 291 8.81 10.69 4.57
N PRO A 292 9.65 10.00 3.78
CA PRO A 292 11.00 10.38 3.38
C PRO A 292 11.09 11.65 2.51
N ASP A 293 9.99 12.14 1.93
CA ASP A 293 10.00 13.46 1.27
C ASP A 293 10.16 14.57 2.31
N HIS A 294 9.62 14.37 3.51
CA HIS A 294 9.67 15.31 4.63
C HIS A 294 10.69 14.95 5.71
N ASN A 295 11.27 13.76 5.68
CA ASN A 295 12.14 13.25 6.73
C ASN A 295 13.41 12.60 6.15
N TYR A 296 14.54 12.74 6.84
CA TYR A 296 15.70 11.86 6.66
C TYR A 296 15.52 10.66 7.58
N ILE A 297 15.44 9.46 7.04
CA ILE A 297 15.20 8.22 7.79
C ILE A 297 16.52 7.45 7.89
N SER A 298 16.82 6.91 9.06
CA SER A 298 18.07 6.18 9.33
C SER A 298 17.82 4.90 10.09
N PHE A 299 18.38 3.80 9.58
CA PHE A 299 18.49 2.54 10.27
C PHE A 299 19.93 2.01 10.18
N SER A 300 20.49 1.54 11.29
CA SER A 300 21.80 0.91 11.32
C SER A 300 21.86 -0.19 12.37
N THR A 301 22.80 -1.11 12.19
CA THR A 301 23.08 -2.19 13.14
C THR A 301 24.47 -2.05 13.76
N ASP A 302 24.67 -2.73 14.88
CA ASP A 302 25.99 -2.96 15.46
C ASP A 302 26.70 -4.16 14.79
N ASN A 303 27.86 -4.55 15.36
CA ASN A 303 28.66 -5.67 14.88
C ASN A 303 27.98 -7.04 15.09
N SER A 304 27.02 -7.12 16.01
CA SER A 304 26.19 -8.29 16.27
C SER A 304 24.93 -8.31 15.40
N LYS A 305 24.80 -7.37 14.45
CA LYS A 305 23.63 -7.19 13.57
C LYS A 305 22.34 -6.83 14.33
N MET A 306 22.45 -6.42 15.59
CA MET A 306 21.35 -5.87 16.38
C MET A 306 21.18 -4.39 16.04
N MET A 307 19.96 -3.86 16.18
CA MET A 307 19.66 -2.46 15.92
C MET A 307 20.53 -1.55 16.78
N ARG A 308 21.21 -0.60 16.13
CA ARG A 308 21.99 0.46 16.77
C ARG A 308 21.25 1.78 16.68
N THR A 309 20.78 2.15 15.49
CA THR A 309 19.99 3.35 15.28
C THR A 309 18.71 2.99 14.56
N CYS A 310 17.60 3.56 15.02
CA CYS A 310 16.38 3.67 14.23
C CYS A 310 15.74 5.02 14.51
N SER A 311 15.83 5.94 13.57
CA SER A 311 15.35 7.31 13.75
C SER A 311 14.93 7.97 12.44
N TYR A 312 14.17 9.05 12.57
CA TYR A 312 13.99 10.01 11.50
C TYR A 312 14.27 11.44 11.98
N PHE A 313 14.62 12.30 11.04
CA PHE A 313 14.84 13.73 11.26
C PHE A 313 14.00 14.54 10.26
N PRO A 314 13.05 15.37 10.71
CA PRO A 314 12.27 16.23 9.81
C PRO A 314 13.17 17.20 9.05
N LYS A 315 13.07 17.24 7.71
CA LYS A 315 13.91 18.09 6.85
C LYS A 315 13.72 19.58 7.09
N ASN A 316 12.59 19.97 7.67
CA ASN A 316 12.26 21.35 8.02
C ASN A 316 12.59 21.69 9.48
N CYS A 317 13.24 20.80 10.22
CA CYS A 317 13.80 21.14 11.52
C CYS A 317 15.24 21.62 11.39
N ALA A 318 15.59 22.63 12.21
CA ALA A 318 16.96 23.12 12.35
C ALA A 318 17.83 22.15 13.18
N ASP A 319 17.71 22.19 14.50
CA ASP A 319 18.57 21.42 15.42
C ASP A 319 17.73 20.53 16.35
N ASP A 320 18.30 19.39 16.75
CA ASP A 320 17.83 18.52 17.84
C ASP A 320 16.42 17.87 17.70
N CYS A 321 15.84 17.81 16.50
CA CYS A 321 14.53 17.15 16.27
C CYS A 321 14.61 15.66 15.88
N SER A 322 15.71 14.97 16.15
CA SER A 322 15.79 13.53 15.83
C SER A 322 14.78 12.77 16.69
N VAL A 323 13.88 12.01 16.05
CA VAL A 323 12.93 11.13 16.72
C VAL A 323 13.35 9.69 16.50
N GLY A 324 13.50 8.93 17.59
CA GLY A 324 13.85 7.51 17.54
C GLY A 324 14.85 7.11 18.61
N VAL A 325 15.62 6.07 18.34
CA VAL A 325 16.56 5.47 19.30
C VAL A 325 17.97 5.37 18.71
N ASN A 326 18.96 5.63 19.58
CA ASN A 326 20.36 5.32 19.35
C ASN A 326 20.90 4.54 20.54
N ILE A 327 21.11 3.24 20.35
CA ILE A 327 21.68 2.34 21.35
C ILE A 327 23.20 2.48 21.29
N SER A 328 23.80 2.97 22.38
CA SER A 328 25.24 3.14 22.50
C SER A 328 25.94 1.89 23.02
N ASP A 329 25.28 1.20 23.96
CA ASP A 329 25.86 0.07 24.69
C ASP A 329 24.82 -1.02 24.92
N PHE A 330 25.30 -2.26 24.96
CA PHE A 330 24.49 -3.44 25.23
C PHE A 330 25.33 -4.50 25.96
N VAL A 331 24.77 -5.11 27.00
CA VAL A 331 25.42 -6.17 27.78
C VAL A 331 24.40 -7.23 28.18
N TRP A 332 24.70 -8.50 27.91
CA TRP A 332 23.92 -9.62 28.44
C TRP A 332 24.12 -9.74 29.95
N LEU A 333 23.03 -9.90 30.70
CA LEU A 333 23.09 -10.29 32.10
C LEU A 333 23.06 -11.80 32.14
N LYS A 334 24.19 -12.40 32.53
CA LYS A 334 24.24 -13.84 32.77
C LYS A 334 23.45 -14.13 34.04
N ASP A 335 22.53 -15.08 33.93
CA ASP A 335 21.86 -15.68 35.09
C ASP A 335 22.85 -16.49 35.94
#